data_AF-A0A353Y2N2-F1
#
_entry.id   AF-A0A353Y2N2-F1
#
_cell.length_a   1.000
_cell.length_b   1.000
_cell.length_c   1.000
_cell.angle_alpha   90.00
_cell.angle_beta   90.00
_cell.angle_gamma   90.00
#
_symmetry.space_group_name_H-M   'P 1'
#
loop_
_entity.id
_entity.type
_entity.pdbx_description
1 polymer ?
#
loop_
_entity_poly.entity_id
_entity_poly.type
_entity_poly.pdbx_seq_one_letter_code
_entity_poly.pdbx_strand_id
1 'polypeptide(L)'
;NGAGKSTLFKMIAGKETPDSGEVKIGQTVQMAFVDQHRDELANDKTVWEDISGGLDMITVGKFQMPSRAYCGRFNFNGGDQQKKV
;
A
#
# COMPACT_ATOMS: atom_id res chain seq x y z
N ASN A 1 3.26 -7.70 19.13
CA ASN A 1 4.04 -8.63 19.98
C ASN A 1 5.40 -8.07 20.46
N GLY A 2 5.68 -6.76 20.36
CA GLY A 2 6.83 -6.13 21.05
C GLY A 2 8.24 -6.49 20.58
N ALA A 3 8.44 -7.55 19.80
CA ALA A 3 9.78 -8.01 19.38
C ALA A 3 10.49 -7.16 18.30
N GLY A 4 10.10 -5.89 18.11
CA GLY A 4 10.81 -4.96 17.20
C GLY A 4 10.57 -5.11 15.69
N LYS A 5 9.67 -6.00 15.22
CA LYS A 5 9.42 -6.19 13.77
C LYS A 5 8.99 -4.91 13.05
N SER A 6 8.05 -4.17 13.62
CA SER A 6 7.57 -2.92 13.02
C SER A 6 8.67 -1.85 13.01
N THR A 7 9.49 -1.80 14.06
CA THR A 7 10.70 -0.95 14.15
C THR A 7 11.69 -1.30 13.04
N LEU A 8 11.96 -2.59 12.81
CA LEU A 8 12.81 -3.04 11.71
C LEU A 8 12.29 -2.57 10.35
N PHE A 9 11.00 -2.74 10.06
CA PHE A 9 10.43 -2.28 8.80
C PHE A 9 10.43 -0.75 8.66
N LYS A 10 10.23 -0.01 9.76
CA LYS A 10 10.35 1.46 9.76
C LYS A 10 11.78 1.91 9.47
N MET A 11 12.79 1.23 10.01
CA MET A 11 14.19 1.50 9.70
C MET A 11 14.52 1.22 8.22
N ILE A 12 14.04 0.09 7.68
CA ILE A 12 14.20 -0.22 6.25
C ILE A 12 13.48 0.83 5.39
N ALA A 13 12.30 1.30 5.83
CA ALA A 13 11.51 2.37 5.20
C ALA A 13 12.08 3.79 5.36
N GLY A 14 13.18 3.97 6.09
CA GLY A 14 13.73 5.28 6.40
C GLY A 14 12.82 6.15 7.29
N LYS A 15 11.77 5.57 7.90
CA LYS A 15 10.88 6.24 8.85
C LYS A 15 11.46 6.29 10.27
N GLU A 16 12.54 5.54 10.53
CA GLU A 16 13.22 5.47 11.82
C GLU A 16 14.73 5.26 11.57
N THR A 17 15.58 5.80 12.44
CA THR A 17 17.03 5.68 12.34
C THR A 17 17.57 4.66 13.33
N PRO A 18 18.53 3.81 12.96
CA PRO A 18 19.15 2.91 13.91
C PRO A 18 19.98 3.69 14.94
N ASP A 19 19.91 3.30 16.21
CA ASP A 19 20.75 3.88 17.27
C ASP A 19 22.24 3.63 17.04
N SER A 20 22.57 2.50 16.39
CA SER A 20 23.93 2.15 15.96
C SER A 20 23.89 1.21 14.75
N GLY A 21 24.99 1.17 13.99
CA GLY A 21 25.06 0.43 12.72
C GLY A 21 24.47 1.22 11.55
N GLU A 22 24.24 0.54 10.42
CA GLU A 22 23.76 1.17 9.20
C GLU A 22 22.73 0.30 8.47
N VAL A 23 21.76 0.95 7.81
CA VAL A 23 20.84 0.33 6.87
C VAL A 23 21.23 0.79 5.47
N LYS A 24 21.75 -0.14 4.65
CA LYS A 24 22.14 0.12 3.26
C LYS A 24 21.07 -0.39 2.31
N ILE A 25 20.43 0.53 1.59
CA ILE A 25 19.45 0.21 0.55
C ILE A 25 20.13 0.26 -0.81
N GLY A 26 20.03 -0.82 -1.59
CA GLY A 26 20.60 -0.89 -2.94
C GLY A 26 19.93 0.10 -3.88
N GLN A 27 20.69 0.63 -4.85
CA GLN A 27 20.23 1.70 -5.76
C GLN A 27 19.01 1.32 -6.61
N THR A 28 18.78 0.03 -6.85
CA THR A 28 17.67 -0.48 -7.68
C THR A 28 16.43 -0.86 -6.86
N VAL A 29 16.48 -0.75 -5.53
CA VAL A 29 15.36 -1.11 -4.67
C VAL A 29 14.26 -0.05 -4.80
N GLN A 30 13.06 -0.50 -5.19
CA GLN A 30 11.85 0.31 -5.10
C GLN A 30 11.04 -0.16 -3.89
N MET A 31 10.89 0.74 -2.93
CA MET A 31 10.26 0.45 -1.65
C MET A 31 8.73 0.55 -1.76
N ALA A 32 8.03 -0.48 -1.30
CA ALA A 32 6.58 -0.46 -1.07
C ALA A 32 6.33 -0.99 0.35
N PHE A 33 5.65 -0.18 1.18
CA PHE A 33 5.46 -0.45 2.59
C PHE A 33 3.99 -0.31 2.95
N VAL A 34 3.45 -1.31 3.67
CA VAL A 34 2.09 -1.29 4.23
C VAL A 34 2.24 -1.30 5.74
N ASP A 35 1.72 -0.28 6.40
CA ASP A 35 1.76 -0.22 7.86
C ASP A 35 0.58 -0.96 8.50
N GLN A 36 0.58 -1.00 9.84
CA GLN A 36 -0.47 -1.68 10.60
C GLN A 36 -1.67 -0.77 10.87
N HIS A 37 -1.56 0.53 10.61
CA HIS A 37 -2.62 1.49 10.87
C HIS A 37 -3.53 1.54 9.64
N ARG A 38 -4.79 1.16 9.83
CA ARG A 38 -5.82 1.30 8.78
C ARG A 38 -6.52 2.66 8.83
N ASP A 39 -6.04 3.56 9.69
CA ASP A 39 -6.69 4.83 10.04
C ASP A 39 -6.66 5.86 8.88
N GLU A 40 -5.96 5.56 7.78
CA GLU A 40 -5.85 6.42 6.59
C GLU A 40 -6.95 6.24 5.54
N LEU A 41 -7.84 5.25 5.69
CA LEU A 41 -8.95 5.05 4.75
C LEU A 41 -10.06 6.09 5.04
N ALA A 42 -10.37 6.93 4.06
CA ALA A 42 -11.43 7.91 4.20
C ALA A 42 -12.80 7.19 4.14
N ASN A 43 -13.57 7.26 5.23
CA ASN A 43 -14.87 6.57 5.39
C ASN A 43 -15.97 6.99 4.39
N ASP A 44 -15.69 7.88 3.47
CA ASP A 44 -16.63 8.39 2.47
C ASP A 44 -16.43 7.79 1.08
N LYS A 45 -15.28 7.17 0.80
CA LYS A 45 -14.95 6.56 -0.50
C LYS A 45 -15.40 5.12 -0.60
N THR A 46 -15.70 4.69 -1.81
CA THR A 46 -15.84 3.27 -2.15
C THR A 46 -14.47 2.56 -2.22
N VAL A 47 -14.46 1.24 -2.08
CA VAL A 47 -13.25 0.41 -2.28
C VAL A 47 -12.57 0.72 -3.61
N TRP A 48 -13.33 0.87 -4.70
CA TRP A 48 -12.76 1.20 -6.01
C TRP A 48 -12.16 2.60 -6.05
N GLU A 49 -12.85 3.60 -5.50
CA GLU A 49 -12.33 4.98 -5.47
C GLU A 49 -11.04 5.06 -4.67
N ASP A 50 -10.95 4.34 -3.56
CA ASP A 50 -9.78 4.42 -2.70
C ASP A 50 -8.55 3.70 -3.30
N ILE A 51 -8.77 2.55 -3.96
CA ILE A 51 -7.70 1.82 -4.67
C ILE A 51 -7.26 2.57 -5.96
N SER A 52 -8.20 3.20 -6.67
CA SER A 52 -7.95 3.74 -8.01
C SER A 52 -7.72 5.25 -8.06
N GLY A 53 -8.10 5.99 -7.02
CA GLY A 53 -8.22 7.45 -7.09
C GLY A 53 -9.31 7.93 -8.06
N GLY A 54 -10.29 7.08 -8.38
CA GLY A 54 -11.35 7.35 -9.37
C GLY A 54 -10.93 7.15 -10.83
N LEU A 55 -9.75 6.58 -11.08
CA LEU A 55 -9.23 6.37 -12.44
C LEU A 55 -9.70 5.03 -13.02
N ASP A 56 -10.17 5.03 -14.27
CA ASP A 56 -10.51 3.79 -14.98
C ASP A 56 -9.28 2.95 -15.33
N MET A 57 -8.12 3.61 -15.52
CA MET A 57 -6.83 2.99 -15.82
C MET A 57 -5.80 3.41 -14.78
N ILE A 58 -5.07 2.45 -14.22
CA ILE A 58 -4.03 2.70 -13.23
C ILE A 58 -2.69 2.11 -13.68
N THR A 59 -1.59 2.68 -13.19
CA THR A 59 -0.24 2.15 -13.38
C THR A 59 0.13 1.30 -12.16
N VAL A 60 0.47 0.04 -12.40
CA VAL A 60 0.92 -0.90 -11.36
C VAL A 60 2.34 -1.33 -11.69
N GLY A 61 3.31 -0.81 -10.94
CA GLY A 61 4.73 -1.00 -11.24
C GLY A 61 5.07 -0.43 -12.62
N LYS A 62 5.28 -1.31 -13.61
CA LYS A 62 5.69 -0.95 -14.97
C LYS A 62 4.60 -1.09 -16.04
N PHE A 63 3.39 -1.51 -15.68
CA PHE A 63 2.31 -1.75 -16.64
C PHE A 63 1.05 -0.95 -16.28
N GLN A 64 0.22 -0.67 -17.29
CA GLN A 64 -1.10 -0.08 -17.10
C GLN A 64 -2.18 -1.15 -17.22
N MET A 65 -3.26 -1.00 -16.45
CA MET A 65 -4.41 -1.89 -16.55
C MET A 65 -5.72 -1.23 -16.06
N PRO A 66 -6.88 -1.79 -16.44
CA PRO A 66 -8.17 -1.33 -15.92
C PRO A 66 -8.24 -1.49 -14.39
N SER A 67 -8.63 -0.42 -13.69
CA SER A 67 -8.63 -0.37 -12.23
C SER A 67 -9.64 -1.34 -11.60
N ARG A 68 -10.81 -1.53 -12.21
CA ARG A 68 -11.79 -2.53 -11.78
C ARG A 68 -11.27 -3.96 -11.86
N ALA A 69 -10.46 -4.26 -12.88
CA ALA A 69 -9.81 -5.56 -13.01
C ALA A 69 -8.71 -5.73 -11.95
N TYR A 70 -8.00 -4.65 -11.59
CA TYR A 70 -7.03 -4.68 -10.51
C TYR A 70 -7.69 -4.93 -9.15
N CYS A 71 -8.82 -4.27 -8.84
CA CYS A 71 -9.61 -4.52 -7.62
C CYS A 71 -10.01 -6.00 -7.50
N GLY A 72 -10.42 -6.63 -8.60
CA GLY A 72 -10.75 -8.05 -8.65
C GLY A 72 -9.59 -8.98 -8.26
N ARG A 73 -8.33 -8.57 -8.49
CA ARG A 73 -7.13 -9.34 -8.06
C ARG A 73 -7.01 -9.45 -6.54
N PHE A 74 -7.67 -8.56 -5.79
CA PHE A 74 -7.73 -8.55 -4.32
C PHE A 74 -9.09 -9.05 -3.79
N ASN A 75 -9.84 -9.78 -4.63
CA ASN A 75 -11.14 -10.35 -4.29
C ASN A 75 -12.27 -9.32 -4.04
N PHE A 76 -12.14 -8.10 -4.58
CA PHE A 76 -13.23 -7.13 -4.62
C PHE A 76 -13.95 -7.21 -5.98
N ASN A 77 -15.01 -8.00 -6.04
CA ASN A 77 -15.73 -8.29 -7.29
C ASN A 77 -17.09 -7.58 -7.34
N GLY A 78 -17.49 -7.15 -8.54
CA GLY A 78 -18.82 -6.59 -8.80
C GLY A 78 -19.22 -5.50 -7.79
N GLY A 79 -20.31 -5.74 -7.05
CA GLY A 79 -20.85 -4.80 -6.07
C GLY A 79 -19.91 -4.49 -4.89
N ASP A 80 -18.96 -5.37 -4.56
CA ASP A 80 -18.00 -5.12 -3.47
C ASP A 80 -17.13 -3.90 -3.71
N GLN A 81 -16.87 -3.59 -4.98
CA GLN A 81 -16.12 -2.41 -5.40
C GLN A 81 -16.82 -1.09 -5.04
N GLN A 82 -18.13 -1.12 -4.82
CA GLN A 82 -18.96 0.05 -4.52
C GLN A 82 -19.26 0.20 -3.01
N LYS A 83 -18.78 -0.74 -2.19
CA LYS A 83 -18.90 -0.62 -0.73
C LYS A 83 -17.98 0.48 -0.23
N LYS A 84 -18.46 1.27 0.73
CA LYS A 84 -17.61 2.25 1.43
C LYS A 84 -16.57 1.53 2.28
N VAL A 85 -15.35 2.08 2.30
CA VAL A 85 -14.24 1.61 3.16
C VAL A 85 -14.40 2.10 4.60
#